data_AF-M3HBM7-F1
#
_entry.id   AF-M3HBM7-F1
#
_cell.length_a   1.000
_cell.length_b   1.000
_cell.length_c   1.000
_cell.angle_alpha   90.00
_cell.angle_beta   90.00
_cell.angle_gamma   90.00
#
_symmetry.space_group_name_H-M   'P 1'
#
loop_
_entity.id
_entity.type
_entity.pdbx_description
1 polymer ?
#
loop_
_entity_poly.entity_id
_entity_poly.type
_entity_poly.pdbx_seq_one_letter_code
_entity_poly.pdbx_strand_id
1 'polypeptide(L)' 'MKETSLYGEVEPKHIRGKVWAVLGEFRLIEVSENKTKVIATTEYVNGLGPKFYWKLWGDYLIDEIHRHVLTKIKNNIEQK' A
#
# COMPACT_ATOMS: atom_id res chain seq x y z
N MET A 1 29.11 2.00 -20.01
CA MET A 1 29.97 1.17 -19.14
C MET A 1 29.54 -0.27 -19.36
N LYS A 2 30.42 -1.18 -19.78
CA LYS A 2 30.08 -2.58 -20.06
C LYS A 2 30.54 -3.41 -18.86
N GLU A 3 29.62 -4.09 -18.20
CA GLU A 3 29.90 -4.87 -17.00
C GLU A 3 30.76 -6.09 -17.36
N THR A 4 31.93 -6.23 -16.73
CA THR A 4 32.96 -7.26 -17.04
C THR A 4 32.93 -8.43 -16.06
N SER A 5 31.90 -8.55 -15.23
CA SER A 5 31.77 -9.63 -14.25
C SER A 5 31.63 -10.98 -14.97
N LEU A 6 32.28 -12.03 -14.43
CA LEU A 6 32.14 -13.42 -14.91
C LEU A 6 30.69 -13.94 -14.79
N TYR A 7 29.87 -13.29 -13.96
CA TYR A 7 28.50 -13.68 -13.64
C TYR A 7 27.46 -13.08 -14.61
N GLY A 8 27.89 -12.32 -15.63
CA GLY A 8 26.99 -11.67 -16.60
C GLY A 8 26.21 -10.49 -16.01
N GLU A 9 25.07 -10.15 -16.62
CA GLU A 9 24.09 -9.19 -16.07
C GLU A 9 23.42 -9.80 -14.84
N VAL A 10 24.00 -9.57 -13.67
CA VAL A 10 23.40 -9.98 -12.40
C VAL A 10 22.38 -8.93 -12.00
N GLU A 11 21.16 -9.02 -12.54
CA GLU A 11 20.04 -8.20 -12.04
C GLU A 11 19.71 -8.70 -10.62
N PRO A 12 19.99 -7.91 -9.56
CA PRO A 12 19.79 -8.44 -8.23
C PRO A 12 18.27 -8.56 -8.01
N LYS A 13 17.80 -9.73 -7.56
CA LYS A 13 16.36 -10.01 -7.32
C LYS A 13 15.82 -9.32 -6.05
N HIS A 14 16.41 -8.19 -5.68
CA HIS A 14 16.02 -7.40 -4.54
C HIS A 14 14.69 -6.67 -4.83
N ILE A 15 13.61 -7.32 -4.39
CA ILE A 15 12.29 -6.75 -4.07
C ILE A 15 11.40 -6.41 -5.29
N ARG A 16 11.97 -6.13 -6.46
CA ARG A 16 11.19 -5.77 -7.66
C ARG A 16 10.18 -6.87 -8.02
N GLY A 17 8.89 -6.51 -8.03
CA GLY A 17 7.80 -7.44 -8.33
C GLY A 17 7.45 -8.44 -7.22
N LYS A 18 7.99 -8.30 -6.00
CA LYS A 18 7.62 -9.18 -4.87
C LYS A 18 6.42 -8.66 -4.07
N VAL A 19 6.16 -7.36 -4.09
CA VAL A 19 4.98 -6.78 -3.41
C VAL A 19 4.23 -5.93 -4.41
N TRP A 20 2.92 -6.14 -4.53
CA TRP A 20 2.06 -5.32 -5.37
C TRP A 20 0.63 -5.31 -4.83
N ALA A 21 -0.06 -4.19 -5.03
CA ALA A 21 -1.48 -4.08 -4.75
C ALA A 21 -2.28 -4.78 -5.85
N VAL A 22 -3.23 -5.60 -5.46
CA VAL A 22 -4.16 -6.31 -6.37
C VAL A 22 -5.41 -5.47 -6.56
N LEU A 23 -5.92 -4.90 -5.47
CA LEU A 23 -7.16 -4.13 -5.46
C LEU A 23 -7.07 -3.00 -4.44
N GLY A 24 -7.61 -1.85 -4.78
CA GLY A 24 -7.90 -0.76 -3.85
C GLY A 24 -9.36 -0.36 -3.98
N GLU A 25 -10.07 -0.26 -2.87
CA GLU A 25 -11.49 0.11 -2.84
C GLU A 25 -11.72 1.21 -1.79
N PHE A 26 -12.58 2.18 -2.14
CA PHE A 26 -13.16 3.13 -1.20
C PHE A 26 -14.67 2.94 -1.13
N ARG A 27 -15.17 2.58 0.04
CA ARG A 27 -16.61 2.48 0.30
C ARG A 27 -17.08 3.68 1.10
N LEU A 28 -18.17 4.28 0.65
CA LEU A 28 -18.86 5.35 1.36
C LEU A 28 -20.11 4.77 2.02
N ILE A 29 -20.24 4.97 3.32
CA ILE A 29 -21.39 4.53 4.10
C ILE A 29 -22.02 5.76 4.74
N GLU A 30 -23.27 6.02 4.41
CA GLU A 30 -24.04 7.07 5.06
C GLU A 30 -24.24 6.73 6.55
N VAL A 31 -23.90 7.67 7.44
CA VAL A 31 -24.10 7.54 8.89
C VAL A 31 -25.26 8.43 9.36
N SER A 32 -25.41 9.60 8.73
CA SER A 32 -26.53 10.53 8.89
C SER A 32 -26.52 11.52 7.73
N GLU A 33 -27.55 12.36 7.61
CA GLU A 33 -27.71 13.36 6.55
C GLU A 33 -26.44 14.19 6.24
N ASN A 34 -25.65 14.55 7.27
CA ASN A 34 -24.41 15.33 7.12
C ASN A 34 -23.14 14.56 7.54
N LYS A 35 -23.17 13.22 7.56
CA LYS A 35 -22.03 12.42 7.99
C LYS A 35 -21.90 11.16 7.16
N THR A 36 -20.74 11.00 6.53
CA THR A 36 -20.38 9.82 5.74
C THR A 36 -19.12 9.18 6.31
N LYS A 37 -19.17 7.86 6.51
CA LYS A 37 -18.00 7.05 6.85
C LYS A 37 -17.34 6.58 5.57
N VAL A 38 -16.04 6.87 5.43
CA VAL A 38 -15.23 6.39 4.31
C VAL A 38 -14.39 5.20 4.81
N ILE A 39 -14.46 4.07 4.13
CA ILE A 39 -13.66 2.87 4.40
C ILE A 39 -12.74 2.65 3.20
N ALA A 40 -11.43 2.65 3.45
CA ALA A 40 -10.43 2.23 2.48
C ALA A 40 -10.10 0.74 2.71
N THR A 41 -9.99 -0.03 1.64
CA THR A 41 -9.57 -1.44 1.68
C THR A 41 -8.54 -1.67 0.59
N THR A 42 -7.47 -2.40 0.91
CA THR A 42 -6.45 -2.76 -0.07
C THR A 42 -6.07 -4.22 0.08
N GLU A 43 -6.18 -4.94 -1.03
CA GLU A 43 -5.65 -6.29 -1.16
C GLU A 43 -4.27 -6.20 -1.81
N TYR A 44 -3.28 -6.86 -1.23
CA TYR A 44 -1.92 -6.86 -1.75
C TYR A 44 -1.30 -8.25 -1.66
N VAL A 45 -0.41 -8.56 -2.60
CA VAL A 45 0.41 -9.76 -2.55
C VAL A 45 1.75 -9.43 -1.93
N ASN A 46 2.21 -10.32 -1.06
CA ASN A 46 3.55 -10.25 -0.48
C ASN A 46 4.33 -11.55 -0.75
N GLY A 47 5.27 -11.47 -1.68
CA GLY A 47 6.22 -12.52 -2.04
C GLY A 47 7.55 -12.42 -1.27
N LEU A 48 7.67 -11.55 -0.26
CA LEU A 48 8.87 -11.44 0.57
C LEU A 48 8.87 -12.49 1.68
N GLY A 49 10.03 -13.11 1.88
CA GLY A 49 10.29 -14.02 2.99
C GLY A 49 11.23 -13.36 4.01
N PRO A 50 11.10 -13.68 5.31
CA PRO A 50 10.09 -14.53 5.94
C PRO A 50 8.69 -13.89 5.96
N LYS A 51 7.64 -14.68 5.67
CA LYS A 51 6.27 -14.16 5.46
C LYS A 51 5.72 -13.39 6.65
N PHE A 52 5.90 -13.90 7.88
CA PHE A 52 5.36 -13.27 9.09
C PHE A 52 5.94 -11.87 9.32
N TYR A 53 7.26 -11.73 9.22
CA TYR A 53 7.95 -10.46 9.39
C TYR A 53 7.48 -9.43 8.36
N TRP A 54 7.48 -9.79 7.08
CA TRP A 54 7.09 -8.85 6.02
C TRP A 54 5.60 -8.57 5.99
N LYS A 55 4.75 -9.50 6.46
CA LYS A 55 3.32 -9.23 6.64
C LYS A 55 3.09 -8.15 7.69
N LEU A 56 3.76 -8.23 8.84
CA LEU A 56 3.63 -7.22 9.90
C LEU A 56 3.94 -5.81 9.39
N TRP A 57 5.05 -5.66 8.67
CA TRP A 57 5.44 -4.37 8.08
C TRP A 57 4.53 -3.93 6.93
N GLY A 58 4.09 -4.88 6.09
CA GLY A 58 3.16 -4.60 5.00
C GLY A 58 1.84 -4.06 5.51
N ASP A 59 1.24 -4.75 6.48
CA ASP A 59 -0.02 -4.36 7.10
C ASP A 59 0.10 -2.96 7.75
N TYR A 60 1.17 -2.73 8.51
CA TYR A 60 1.44 -1.42 9.12
C TYR A 60 1.56 -0.29 8.09
N LEU A 61 2.29 -0.51 6.99
CA LEU A 61 2.50 0.51 5.96
C LEU A 61 1.21 0.84 5.22
N ILE A 62 0.41 -0.18 4.87
CA ILE A 62 -0.88 0.02 4.18
C ILE A 62 -1.83 0.81 5.09
N ASP A 63 -1.89 0.46 6.38
CA ASP A 63 -2.71 1.18 7.36
C ASP A 63 -2.30 2.65 7.49
N GLU A 64 -1.00 2.95 7.56
CA GLU A 64 -0.49 4.32 7.63
C GLU A 64 -0.82 5.12 6.36
N ILE A 65 -0.70 4.51 5.17
CA ILE A 65 -1.10 5.15 3.91
C ILE A 65 -2.60 5.44 3.91
N HIS A 66 -3.44 4.47 4.31
CA HIS A 66 -4.88 4.68 4.41
C HIS A 66 -5.23 5.80 5.38
N ARG A 67 -4.63 5.82 6.58
CA ARG A 67 -4.83 6.89 7.57
C ARG A 67 -4.46 8.25 7.02
N HIS A 68 -3.32 8.36 6.35
CA HIS A 68 -2.87 9.61 5.75
C HIS A 68 -3.87 10.12 4.70
N VAL A 69 -4.26 9.26 3.75
CA VAL A 69 -5.17 9.63 2.67
C VAL A 69 -6.56 9.99 3.21
N LEU A 70 -7.13 9.18 4.10
CA LEU A 70 -8.46 9.43 4.67
C LEU A 70 -8.49 10.72 5.51
N THR A 71 -7.43 10.99 6.28
CA THR A 71 -7.30 12.24 7.04
C THR A 71 -7.24 13.45 6.10
N LYS A 72 -6.48 13.34 5.01
CA LYS A 72 -6.36 14.41 4.02
C LYS A 72 -7.70 14.68 3.31
N ILE A 73 -8.43 13.64 2.93
CA ILE A 73 -9.77 13.76 2.34
C ILE A 73 -10.71 14.48 3.32
N LYS A 74 -10.75 14.03 4.58
CA LYS A 74 -11.58 14.64 5.61
C LYS A 74 -11.29 16.14 5.76
N ASN A 75 -10.02 16.49 5.96
CA ASN A 75 -9.61 17.88 6.16
C ASN A 75 -9.94 18.75 4.94
N ASN A 76 -9.75 18.26 3.71
CA ASN A 76 -10.04 19.02 2.50
C ASN A 76 -11.54 19.29 2.31
N ILE A 77 -12.41 18.40 2.78
CA ILE A 77 -13.87 18.56 2.68
C ILE A 77 -14.38 19.47 3.80
N GLU A 78 -13.89 19.30 5.03
CA GLU A 78 -14.35 20.08 6.20
C GLU A 78 -13.81 21.53 6.21
N GLN A 79 -12.74 21.83 5.47
CA GLN A 79 -12.24 23.20 5.31
C GLN A 79 -12.99 24.03 4.25
N LYS A 80 -13.88 23.40 3.48
CA LYS A 80 -14.68 24.05 2.44
C LYS A 80 -16.06 24.42 2.98
#